data_AF-A0A8J9RN41-F1
#
_entry.id   AF-A0A8J9RN41-F1
#
_cell.length_a   1.000
_cell.length_b   1.000
_cell.length_c   1.000
_cell.angle_alpha   90.00
_cell.angle_beta   90.00
_cell.angle_gamma   90.00
#
_symmetry.space_group_name_H-M   'P 1'
#
loop_
_entity.id
_entity.type
_entity.pdbx_description
1 polymer ?
#
loop_
_entity_poly.entity_id
_entity_poly.type
_entity_poly.pdbx_seq_one_letter_code
_entity_poly.pdbx_strand_id
1 'polypeptide(L)'
;MHEHGSAKETLIYPVIVPVQAALPFKSKPKMPGARKQPTLEQKRAVVLETAERRTIALIDQLNALRNEKAAKKRAKQARQRKRKKRYVERGAADKPAAAKKPRTDDD
;
A
#
# COMPACT_ATOMS: atom_id res chain seq x y z
N MET A 1 12.23 -27.95 16.21
CA MET A 1 12.31 -27.48 14.81
C MET A 1 11.05 -26.66 14.54
N HIS A 2 11.11 -25.35 14.75
CA HIS A 2 9.94 -24.48 14.54
C HIS A 2 9.98 -23.94 13.11
N GLU A 3 9.09 -24.43 12.27
CA GLU A 3 8.93 -23.95 10.91
C GLU A 3 8.37 -22.52 10.93
N HIS A 4 9.26 -21.55 10.76
CA HIS A 4 8.84 -20.21 10.35
C HIS A 4 8.41 -20.27 8.89
N GLY A 5 7.12 -20.51 8.67
CA GLY A 5 6.46 -20.34 7.38
C GLY A 5 6.55 -18.89 6.94
N SER A 6 7.67 -18.52 6.32
CA SER A 6 7.81 -17.29 5.57
C SER A 6 6.85 -17.36 4.38
N ALA A 7 5.73 -16.65 4.48
CA ALA A 7 4.84 -16.44 3.34
C ALA A 7 5.66 -15.70 2.27
N LYS A 8 6.23 -16.45 1.34
CA LYS A 8 6.98 -15.92 0.20
C LYS A 8 6.04 -14.98 -0.55
N GLU A 9 6.37 -13.70 -0.57
CA GLU A 9 5.62 -12.68 -1.29
C GLU A 9 5.69 -13.00 -2.79
N THR A 10 4.64 -13.62 -3.32
CA THR A 10 4.59 -14.01 -4.73
C THR A 10 4.41 -12.74 -5.57
N LEU A 11 5.52 -12.19 -6.07
CA LEU A 11 5.48 -11.13 -7.06
C LEU A 11 4.89 -11.70 -8.36
N ILE A 12 3.65 -11.31 -8.65
CA ILE A 12 3.00 -11.58 -9.94
C ILE A 12 3.66 -10.65 -10.96
N TYR A 13 4.19 -11.21 -12.05
CA TYR A 13 4.76 -10.43 -13.14
C TYR A 13 3.76 -9.40 -13.68
N PRO A 14 4.21 -8.20 -14.07
CA PRO A 14 3.33 -7.19 -14.62
C PRO A 14 2.64 -7.73 -15.89
N VAL A 15 1.37 -7.38 -16.07
CA VAL A 15 0.58 -7.79 -17.24
C VAL A 15 1.15 -7.10 -18.48
N ILE A 16 1.76 -7.88 -19.37
CA ILE A 16 2.19 -7.41 -20.70
C ILE A 16 0.99 -7.54 -21.64
N VAL A 17 0.43 -6.41 -22.07
CA VAL A 17 -0.66 -6.39 -23.07
C VAL A 17 -0.03 -6.48 -24.46
N PRO A 18 -0.20 -7.58 -25.22
CA PRO A 18 0.53 -7.80 -26.46
C PRO A 18 0.05 -6.95 -27.64
N VAL A 19 -1.18 -6.42 -27.58
CA VAL A 19 -1.79 -5.66 -28.70
C VAL A 19 -2.12 -4.22 -28.31
N GLN A 20 -1.19 -3.50 -27.68
CA GLN A 20 -1.38 -2.09 -27.31
C GLN A 20 -1.62 -1.18 -28.53
N ALA A 21 -1.12 -1.57 -29.70
CA ALA A 21 -1.22 -0.78 -30.92
C ALA A 21 -2.65 -0.75 -31.51
N ALA A 22 -3.43 -1.83 -31.37
CA ALA A 22 -4.79 -1.93 -31.90
C ALA A 22 -5.88 -1.43 -30.94
N LEU A 23 -5.51 -1.04 -29.71
CA LEU A 23 -6.47 -0.48 -28.76
C LEU A 23 -6.93 0.91 -29.22
N PRO A 24 -8.22 1.26 -29.03
CA PRO A 24 -8.71 2.59 -29.33
C PRO A 24 -7.97 3.64 -28.49
N PHE A 25 -7.87 4.86 -29.01
CA PHE A 25 -7.07 5.95 -28.42
C PHE A 25 -7.31 6.15 -26.93
N LYS A 26 -8.57 6.03 -26.48
CA LYS A 26 -8.96 6.22 -25.08
C LYS A 26 -8.40 5.17 -24.12
N SER A 27 -8.26 3.92 -24.55
CA SER A 27 -7.80 2.80 -23.72
C SER A 27 -6.32 2.46 -23.89
N LYS A 28 -5.62 3.12 -24.83
CA LYS A 28 -4.20 2.88 -25.10
C LYS A 28 -3.34 3.37 -23.92
N PRO A 29 -2.57 2.51 -23.24
CA PRO A 29 -1.71 2.93 -22.14
C PRO A 29 -0.61 3.86 -22.62
N LYS A 30 -0.36 4.96 -21.89
CA LYS A 30 0.73 5.90 -22.17
C LYS A 30 1.92 5.59 -21.27
N MET A 31 2.73 4.62 -21.69
CA MET A 31 3.97 4.24 -20.98
C MET A 31 5.16 4.94 -21.63
N PRO A 32 5.84 5.90 -20.97
CA PRO A 32 7.06 6.47 -21.51
C PRO A 32 8.18 5.43 -21.48
N GLY A 33 8.91 5.30 -22.59
CA GLY A 33 10.12 4.49 -22.63
C GLY A 33 11.25 5.14 -21.81
N ALA A 34 12.12 4.32 -21.22
CA ALA A 34 13.34 4.81 -20.60
C ALA A 34 14.25 5.43 -21.67
N ARG A 35 14.82 6.60 -21.37
CA ARG A 35 15.76 7.26 -22.29
C ARG A 35 17.08 6.51 -22.31
N LYS A 36 17.59 6.20 -23.51
CA LYS A 36 18.88 5.50 -23.68
C LYS A 36 20.09 6.39 -23.44
N GLN A 37 19.95 7.70 -23.69
CA GLN A 37 21.04 8.66 -23.61
C GLN A 37 20.72 9.75 -22.59
N PRO A 38 21.72 10.22 -21.82
CA PRO A 38 21.51 11.25 -20.81
C PRO A 38 21.19 12.60 -21.47
N THR A 39 20.23 13.31 -20.89
CA THR A 39 19.84 14.65 -21.32
C THR A 39 20.90 15.67 -20.94
N LEU A 40 20.85 16.85 -21.57
CA LEU A 40 21.74 17.95 -21.22
C LEU A 40 21.55 18.37 -19.74
N GLU A 41 20.32 18.36 -19.25
CA GLU A 41 19.98 18.63 -17.84
C GLU A 41 20.63 17.62 -16.89
N GLN A 42 20.59 16.33 -17.25
CA GLN A 42 21.23 15.27 -16.46
C GLN A 42 22.75 15.42 -16.44
N LYS A 43 23.37 15.78 -17.57
CA LYS A 43 24.82 16.02 -17.66
C LYS A 43 25.26 17.25 -16.86
N ARG A 44 24.38 18.25 -16.72
CA ARG A 44 24.63 19.50 -15.99
C ARG A 44 24.21 19.43 -14.52
N ALA A 45 23.68 18.31 -14.05
CA ALA A 45 23.27 18.16 -12.67
C ALA A 45 24.49 18.23 -11.73
N VAL A 46 24.33 18.96 -10.64
CA VAL A 46 25.37 19.10 -9.61
C VAL A 46 25.33 17.91 -8.68
N VAL A 47 26.50 17.41 -8.28
CA VAL A 47 26.61 16.31 -7.31
C VAL A 47 26.31 16.87 -5.91
N LEU A 48 25.40 16.21 -5.21
CA LEU A 48 25.02 16.61 -3.85
C LEU A 48 26.14 16.36 -2.83
N GLU A 49 26.24 17.26 -1.87
CA GLU A 49 27.21 17.15 -0.78
C GLU A 49 26.88 15.99 0.17
N THR A 50 27.85 15.59 0.99
CA THR A 50 27.67 14.45 1.91
C THR A 50 26.57 14.69 2.95
N ALA A 51 26.44 15.91 3.46
CA ALA A 51 25.40 16.28 4.41
C ALA A 51 23.99 16.20 3.78
N GLU A 52 23.82 16.72 2.58
CA GLU A 52 22.55 16.73 1.84
C GLU A 52 22.11 15.33 1.44
N ARG A 53 23.05 14.46 1.05
CA ARG A 53 22.75 13.05 0.78
C ARG A 53 22.21 12.33 2.02
N ARG A 54 22.76 12.63 3.21
CA ARG A 54 22.28 12.04 4.47
C ARG A 54 20.89 12.53 4.84
N THR A 55 20.58 13.81 4.62
CA THR A 55 19.23 14.34 4.92
C THR A 55 18.18 13.75 3.98
N ILE A 56 18.47 13.63 2.68
CA ILE A 56 17.58 12.97 1.72
C ILE A 56 17.35 11.51 2.10
N ALA A 57 18.41 10.77 2.43
CA ALA A 57 18.30 9.38 2.85
C ALA A 57 17.41 9.23 4.10
N LEU A 58 17.53 10.15 5.07
CA LEU A 58 16.68 10.16 6.26
C LEU A 58 15.21 10.43 5.92
N ILE A 59 14.93 11.34 4.99
CA ILE A 59 13.58 11.63 4.51
C ILE A 59 12.98 10.40 3.83
N ASP A 60 13.75 9.70 2.99
CA ASP A 60 13.31 8.48 2.31
C ASP A 60 12.95 7.37 3.30
N GLN A 61 13.82 7.13 4.30
CA GLN A 61 13.55 6.18 5.37
C GLN A 61 12.28 6.53 6.15
N LEU A 62 12.09 7.81 6.48
CA LEU A 62 10.90 8.28 7.18
C LEU A 62 9.62 8.08 6.34
N ASN A 63 9.67 8.34 5.05
CA ASN A 63 8.55 8.15 4.13
C ASN A 63 8.20 6.66 3.97
N ALA A 64 9.19 5.78 3.87
CA ALA A 64 9.00 4.33 3.84
C ALA A 64 8.25 3.84 5.09
N LEU A 65 8.72 4.24 6.28
CA LEU A 65 8.08 3.88 7.57
C LEU A 65 6.64 4.40 7.66
N ARG A 66 6.39 5.63 7.19
CA ARG A 66 5.04 6.21 7.15
C ARG A 66 4.11 5.42 6.24
N ASN A 67 4.57 5.06 5.04
CA ASN A 67 3.80 4.29 4.06
C ASN A 67 3.45 2.90 4.60
N GLU A 68 4.41 2.21 5.22
CA GLU A 68 4.17 0.91 5.86
C GLU A 68 3.16 1.00 7.00
N LYS A 69 3.30 2.00 7.88
CA LYS A 69 2.37 2.23 8.99
C LYS A 69 0.95 2.50 8.47
N ALA A 70 0.83 3.29 7.41
CA ALA A 70 -0.44 3.58 6.77
C ALA A 70 -1.04 2.31 6.12
N ALA A 71 -0.24 1.49 5.42
CA ALA A 71 -0.67 0.22 4.85
C ALA A 71 -1.19 -0.75 5.92
N LYS A 72 -0.46 -0.93 7.02
CA LYS A 72 -0.88 -1.75 8.18
C LYS A 72 -2.20 -1.25 8.78
N LYS A 73 -2.36 0.07 8.94
CA LYS A 73 -3.60 0.69 9.44
C LYS A 73 -4.78 0.42 8.49
N ARG A 74 -4.61 0.63 7.18
CA ARG A 74 -5.63 0.36 6.16
C ARG A 74 -6.03 -1.11 6.15
N ALA A 75 -5.08 -2.03 6.22
CA ALA A 75 -5.35 -3.47 6.28
C ALA A 75 -6.15 -3.85 7.53
N LYS A 76 -5.81 -3.31 8.72
CA LYS A 76 -6.57 -3.53 9.96
C LYS A 76 -8.01 -3.03 9.83
N GLN A 77 -8.20 -1.81 9.29
CA GLN A 77 -9.52 -1.24 9.07
C GLN A 77 -10.33 -2.04 8.06
N ALA A 78 -9.74 -2.48 6.95
CA ALA A 78 -10.39 -3.32 5.96
C ALA A 78 -10.84 -4.67 6.56
N ARG A 79 -9.99 -5.31 7.39
CA ARG A 79 -10.35 -6.52 8.14
C ARG A 79 -11.54 -6.27 9.09
N GLN A 80 -11.52 -5.18 9.85
CA GLN A 80 -12.63 -4.82 10.74
C GLN A 80 -13.92 -4.53 9.98
N ARG A 81 -13.86 -3.79 8.86
CA ARG A 81 -15.00 -3.52 7.98
C ARG A 81 -15.57 -4.81 7.41
N LYS A 82 -14.72 -5.73 6.93
CA LYS A 82 -15.14 -7.06 6.45
C LYS A 82 -15.80 -7.88 7.55
N ARG A 83 -15.27 -7.84 8.78
CA ARG A 83 -15.88 -8.52 9.95
C ARG A 83 -17.24 -7.93 10.29
N LYS A 84 -17.36 -6.60 10.32
CA LYS A 84 -18.64 -5.90 10.57
C LYS A 84 -19.66 -6.21 9.47
N LYS A 85 -19.25 -6.17 8.19
CA LYS A 85 -20.11 -6.55 7.06
C LYS A 85 -20.62 -7.99 7.20
N ARG A 86 -19.74 -8.95 7.48
CA ARG A 86 -20.13 -10.35 7.77
C ARG A 86 -21.01 -10.52 8.99
N TYR A 87 -20.83 -9.69 10.02
CA TYR A 87 -21.70 -9.70 11.20
C TYR A 87 -23.08 -9.13 10.88
N VAL A 88 -23.18 -8.07 10.05
CA VAL A 88 -24.47 -7.52 9.62
C VAL A 88 -25.18 -8.48 8.67
N GLU A 89 -24.46 -9.09 7.72
CA GLU A 89 -25.01 -10.11 6.81
C GLU A 89 -25.50 -11.36 7.58
N ARG A 90 -24.80 -11.77 8.64
CA ARG A 90 -25.22 -12.90 9.49
C ARG A 90 -26.22 -12.52 10.59
N GLY A 91 -26.10 -11.33 11.16
CA GLY A 91 -26.93 -10.81 12.26
C GLY A 91 -28.19 -10.07 11.82
N ALA A 92 -28.44 -9.99 10.50
CA ALA A 92 -29.79 -9.81 9.98
C ALA A 92 -30.61 -11.12 10.08
N ALA A 93 -29.95 -12.28 10.26
CA ALA A 93 -30.61 -13.55 10.57
C ALA A 93 -30.71 -13.81 12.08
N ASP A 94 -29.74 -13.38 12.89
CA ASP A 94 -29.77 -13.59 14.35
C ASP A 94 -29.50 -12.30 15.15
N LYS A 95 -30.55 -11.77 15.80
CA LYS A 95 -30.39 -10.83 16.93
C LYS A 95 -30.25 -11.63 18.22
N PRO A 96 -29.09 -11.62 18.89
CA PRO A 96 -29.07 -11.77 20.33
C PRO A 96 -28.83 -10.39 20.96
N ALA A 97 -29.85 -9.94 21.70
CA ALA A 97 -29.74 -8.84 22.64
C ALA A 97 -28.58 -9.14 23.62
N ALA A 98 -27.55 -8.31 23.63
CA ALA A 98 -26.49 -8.38 24.63
C ALA A 98 -26.33 -7.02 25.31
N ALA A 99 -27.01 -6.94 26.45
CA ALA A 99 -26.94 -5.97 27.53
C ALA A 99 -25.67 -5.11 27.58
N LYS A 100 -25.84 -3.79 27.49
CA LYS A 100 -24.92 -2.84 28.11
C LYS A 100 -25.21 -2.88 29.62
N LYS A 101 -24.29 -3.43 30.43
CA LYS A 101 -24.32 -3.18 31.87
C LYS A 101 -23.98 -1.69 32.10
N PRO A 102 -24.71 -0.97 32.96
CA PRO A 102 -24.32 0.38 33.35
C PRO A 102 -22.98 0.33 34.07
N ARG A 103 -22.11 1.33 33.83
CA ARG A 103 -21.02 1.62 34.75
C ARG A 103 -21.68 2.08 36.04
N THR A 104 -21.51 1.33 37.11
CA THR A 104 -21.65 1.90 38.45
C THR A 104 -20.42 2.78 38.65
N ASP A 105 -20.67 4.08 38.77
CA ASP A 105 -19.73 4.99 39.40
C ASP A 105 -19.80 4.67 40.89
N ASP A 106 -18.72 4.16 41.46
CA ASP A 106 -18.53 3.98 42.90
C ASP A 106 -17.35 4.87 43.31
N ASP A 107 -17.56 5.64 44.38
CA ASP A 107 -16.81 6.81 44.90
C ASP A 107 -15.28 6.66 45.07
#